data_AF-A0A8T4Y314-F1
#
_entry.id   AF-A0A8T4Y314-F1
#
_cell.length_a   1.000
_cell.length_b   1.000
_cell.length_c   1.000
_cell.angle_alpha   90.00
_cell.angle_beta   90.00
_cell.angle_gamma   90.00
#
_symmetry.space_group_name_H-M   'P 1'
#
loop_
_entity.id
_entity.type
_entity.pdbx_description
1 polymer ?
#
loop_
_entity_poly.entity_id
_entity_poly.type
_entity_poly.pdbx_seq_one_letter_code
_entity_poly.pdbx_strand_id
1 'polypeptide(L)'
;MYRKALAIEDGCFTVEKRLLDEAILIGVVMDGFTLKDIFIDTVKVDGLDATGKALTFISEADILDLILLHGVPYAGFNLIDARRIYEKTSYPVICNLERAP
;
A
#
# COMPACT_ATOMS: atom_id res chain seq x y z
N MET A 1 -3.85 -17.97 -12.63
CA MET A 1 -3.20 -18.12 -11.31
C MET A 1 -2.42 -16.84 -11.09
N TYR A 2 -2.87 -15.97 -10.17
CA TYR A 2 -2.11 -14.77 -9.81
C TYR A 2 -0.84 -15.23 -9.10
N ARG A 3 0.32 -14.92 -9.66
CA ARG A 3 1.61 -15.28 -9.07
C ARG A 3 2.37 -14.05 -8.60
N LYS A 4 2.29 -12.93 -9.32
CA LYS A 4 2.97 -11.70 -8.95
C LYS A 4 2.01 -10.69 -8.30
N ALA A 5 2.22 -10.42 -7.02
CA ALA A 5 1.40 -9.50 -6.25
C ALA A 5 2.27 -8.40 -5.63
N LEU A 6 1.77 -7.16 -5.65
CA LEU A 6 2.30 -6.06 -4.83
C LEU A 6 1.42 -5.92 -3.59
N ALA A 7 1.99 -6.06 -2.41
CA ALA A 7 1.33 -5.74 -1.14
C ALA A 7 1.84 -4.41 -0.60
N ILE A 8 0.94 -3.55 -0.10
CA ILE A 8 1.28 -2.23 0.43
C ILE A 8 0.81 -2.11 1.88
N GLU A 9 1.71 -1.70 2.78
CA GLU A 9 1.49 -1.57 4.23
C GLU A 9 2.15 -0.30 4.79
N ASP A 10 1.56 0.32 5.82
CA ASP A 10 2.22 1.39 6.58
C ASP A 10 2.88 0.91 7.88
N GLY A 11 3.88 1.67 8.31
CA GLY A 11 4.57 1.49 9.58
C GLY A 11 3.92 2.27 10.73
N CYS A 12 4.48 2.09 11.93
CA CYS A 12 4.04 2.85 13.09
C CYS A 12 4.25 4.36 12.91
N PHE A 13 3.27 5.14 13.35
CA PHE A 13 3.32 6.61 13.36
C PHE A 13 3.15 7.21 14.76
N THR A 14 3.22 6.36 15.79
CA THR A 14 3.22 6.75 17.21
C THR A 14 4.46 6.20 17.89
N VAL A 15 5.28 7.06 18.47
CA VAL A 15 6.49 6.69 19.22
C VAL A 15 6.45 7.36 20.58
N GLU A 16 6.57 6.59 21.67
CA GLU A 16 6.56 7.13 23.05
C GLU A 16 5.37 8.06 23.36
N LYS A 17 4.18 7.75 22.81
CA LYS A 17 2.94 8.55 22.90
C LYS A 17 2.95 9.88 22.14
N ARG A 18 4.00 10.17 21.36
CA ARG A 18 4.03 11.28 20.41
C ARG A 18 3.55 10.79 19.05
N LEU A 19 2.68 11.59 18.42
CA LEU A 19 2.30 11.42 17.03
C LEU A 19 3.42 11.95 16.13
N LEU A 20 3.84 11.15 15.15
CA LEU A 20 4.77 11.58 14.11
C LEU A 20 4.01 12.34 13.02
N ASP A 21 4.72 13.13 12.22
CA ASP A 21 4.12 13.84 11.08
C ASP A 21 3.98 12.91 9.86
N GLU A 22 4.79 11.85 9.79
CA GLU A 22 4.84 10.89 8.70
C GLU A 22 4.93 9.45 9.23
N ALA A 23 4.42 8.50 8.43
CA ALA A 23 4.57 7.06 8.60
C ALA A 23 5.37 6.50 7.42
N ILE A 24 6.13 5.43 7.66
CA ILE A 24 6.74 4.66 6.57
C ILE A 24 5.63 3.97 5.77
N LEU A 25 5.75 3.94 4.45
CA LEU A 25 4.93 3.13 3.55
C LEU A 25 5.86 2.14 2.81
N ILE A 26 5.50 0.86 2.81
CA ILE A 26 6.29 -0.20 2.19
C ILE A 26 5.44 -0.90 1.13
N GLY A 27 6.00 -1.06 -0.07
CA GLY A 27 5.47 -1.93 -1.12
C GLY A 27 6.36 -3.16 -1.27
N VAL A 28 5.80 -4.36 -1.27
CA VAL A 28 6.55 -5.62 -1.47
C VAL A 28 6.00 -6.38 -2.66
N VAL A 29 6.85 -6.68 -3.64
CA VAL A 29 6.50 -7.52 -4.77
C VAL A 29 6.92 -8.96 -4.50
N MET A 30 5.94 -9.85 -4.50
CA MET A 30 6.12 -11.29 -4.37
C MET A 30 5.78 -11.99 -5.69
N ASP A 31 6.59 -12.94 -6.12
CA ASP A 31 6.27 -13.92 -7.17
C ASP A 31 6.14 -15.31 -6.53
N GLY A 32 4.91 -15.72 -6.26
CA GLY A 32 4.60 -16.83 -5.37
C GLY A 32 5.16 -16.57 -3.97
N PHE A 33 6.16 -17.35 -3.57
CA PHE A 33 6.85 -17.22 -2.28
C PHE A 33 8.23 -16.57 -2.40
N THR A 34 8.55 -15.98 -3.55
CA THR A 34 9.84 -15.33 -3.79
C THR A 34 9.69 -13.82 -3.72
N LEU A 35 10.48 -13.18 -2.86
CA LEU A 35 10.63 -11.73 -2.85
C LEU A 35 11.30 -11.26 -4.16
N LYS A 36 10.67 -10.35 -4.89
CA LYS A 36 11.20 -9.79 -6.14
C LYS A 36 11.66 -8.36 -6.00
N ASP A 37 10.90 -7.54 -5.28
CA ASP A 37 11.23 -6.12 -5.13
C ASP A 37 10.63 -5.53 -3.85
N ILE A 38 11.20 -4.42 -3.38
CA ILE A 38 10.74 -3.64 -2.23
C ILE A 38 10.82 -2.16 -2.55
N PHE A 39 9.70 -1.46 -2.37
CA PHE A 39 9.59 -0.01 -2.43
C PHE A 39 9.42 0.56 -1.02
N ILE A 40 10.09 1.67 -0.73
CA ILE A 40 10.04 2.33 0.58
C ILE A 40 9.87 3.83 0.35
N ASP A 41 8.88 4.42 0.99
CA ASP A 41 8.63 5.87 1.01
C ASP A 41 7.98 6.25 2.35
N THR A 42 7.58 7.50 2.50
CA THR A 42 6.75 7.97 3.61
C THR A 42 5.43 8.57 3.11
N VAL A 43 4.44 8.55 3.99
CA VAL A 43 3.14 9.21 3.83
C VAL A 43 2.86 10.09 5.03
N LYS A 44 2.12 11.18 4.84
CA LYS A 44 1.72 12.04 5.97
C LYS A 44 0.70 11.34 6.85
N VAL A 45 0.85 11.49 8.17
CA VAL A 45 -0.18 11.04 9.11
C VAL A 45 -1.45 11.85 8.88
N ASP A 46 -2.59 11.16 8.73
CA ASP A 46 -3.89 11.74 8.39
C ASP A 46 -3.87 12.63 7.12
N GLY A 47 -2.91 12.38 6.23
CA GLY A 47 -2.74 13.11 4.98
C GLY A 47 -3.71 12.71 3.86
N LEU A 48 -3.35 13.08 2.62
CA LEU A 48 -4.11 12.74 1.40
C LEU A 48 -3.20 12.20 0.28
N ASP A 49 -1.96 11.85 0.62
CA ASP A 49 -0.91 11.44 -0.32
C ASP A 49 -0.75 9.92 -0.47
N ALA A 50 -1.38 9.09 0.37
CA ALA A 50 -1.20 7.63 0.34
C ALA A 50 -1.56 6.99 -1.01
N THR A 51 -2.68 7.39 -1.62
CA THR A 51 -3.07 6.89 -2.95
C THR A 51 -2.02 7.25 -4.01
N GLY A 52 -1.43 8.45 -3.93
CA GLY A 52 -0.40 8.90 -4.86
C GLY A 52 0.87 8.06 -4.73
N LYS A 53 1.32 7.83 -3.49
CA LYS A 53 2.49 7.01 -3.18
C LYS A 53 2.33 5.55 -3.61
N ALA A 54 1.15 4.97 -3.39
CA ALA A 54 0.83 3.63 -3.87
C ALA A 54 0.91 3.52 -5.40
N LEU A 55 0.38 4.52 -6.13
CA LEU A 55 0.49 4.57 -7.59
C LEU A 55 1.94 4.67 -8.08
N THR A 56 2.81 5.38 -7.35
CA THR A 56 4.24 5.40 -7.64
C THR A 56 4.84 4.00 -7.54
N PHE A 57 4.60 3.27 -6.43
CA PHE A 57 5.08 1.89 -6.28
C PHE A 57 4.58 0.97 -7.40
N ILE A 58 3.30 1.09 -7.77
CA ILE A 58 2.71 0.28 -8.86
C ILE A 58 3.36 0.61 -10.22
N SER A 59 3.72 1.88 -10.45
CA SER A 59 4.34 2.31 -11.71
C SER A 59 5.82 1.92 -11.83
N GLU A 60 6.51 1.79 -10.70
CA GLU A 60 7.91 1.37 -10.62
C GLU A 60 8.06 -0.16 -10.64
N ALA A 61 7.02 -0.88 -10.22
CA ALA A 61 6.98 -2.34 -10.29
C ALA A 61 6.91 -2.86 -11.75
N ASP A 62 7.55 -4.01 -11.97
CA ASP A 62 7.27 -4.86 -13.13
C ASP A 62 5.79 -5.24 -13.23
N ILE A 63 5.38 -5.81 -14.36
CA ILE A 63 4.01 -6.33 -14.57
C ILE A 63 3.54 -7.17 -13.38
N LEU A 64 2.43 -6.74 -12.79
CA LEU A 64 1.74 -7.35 -11.65
C LEU A 64 0.49 -8.09 -12.11
N ASP A 65 0.05 -9.09 -11.35
CA ASP A 65 -1.25 -9.73 -11.57
C ASP A 65 -2.34 -9.14 -10.66
N LEU A 66 -1.98 -8.66 -9.45
CA LEU A 66 -2.90 -8.04 -8.49
C LEU A 66 -2.17 -7.14 -7.49
N ILE A 67 -2.96 -6.30 -6.79
CA ILE A 67 -2.52 -5.45 -5.69
C ILE A 67 -3.26 -5.85 -4.41
N LEU A 68 -2.53 -5.99 -3.31
CA LEU A 68 -3.05 -6.28 -1.97
C LEU A 68 -2.89 -5.07 -1.06
N LEU A 69 -3.97 -4.74 -0.37
CA LEU A 69 -4.01 -3.73 0.68
C LEU A 69 -4.51 -4.41 1.98
N HIS A 70 -4.00 -4.04 3.14
CA HIS A 70 -4.53 -4.51 4.44
C HIS A 70 -5.85 -3.80 4.84
N GLY A 71 -6.20 -2.75 4.11
CA GLY A 71 -7.38 -1.93 4.34
C GLY A 71 -7.41 -0.73 3.42
N VAL A 72 -8.23 0.25 3.76
CA VAL A 72 -8.28 1.56 3.09
C VAL A 72 -7.52 2.63 3.90
N PRO A 73 -7.58 2.67 5.25
CA PRO A 73 -6.83 3.65 6.02
C PRO A 73 -5.34 3.27 6.15
N TYR A 74 -4.47 4.23 5.88
CA TYR A 74 -3.02 4.16 6.11
C TYR A 74 -2.62 5.38 6.95
N ALA A 75 -1.58 5.25 7.77
CA ALA A 75 -1.03 6.31 8.62
C ALA A 75 -2.11 7.08 9.38
N GLY A 76 -3.06 6.36 9.98
CA GLY A 76 -4.31 6.92 10.51
C GLY A 76 -5.39 6.98 9.44
N PHE A 77 -5.80 8.19 9.04
CA PHE A 77 -6.90 8.45 8.10
C PHE A 77 -6.44 8.85 6.69
N ASN A 78 -5.18 8.57 6.32
CA ASN A 78 -4.68 8.82 4.97
C ASN A 78 -5.14 7.69 4.03
N LEU A 79 -6.28 7.90 3.37
CA LEU A 79 -6.97 6.82 2.67
C LEU A 79 -6.30 6.46 1.34
N ILE A 80 -6.18 5.16 1.08
CA ILE A 80 -5.90 4.61 -0.25
C ILE A 80 -7.21 4.33 -0.99
N ASP A 81 -7.43 5.03 -2.11
CA ASP A 81 -8.58 4.82 -2.99
C ASP A 81 -8.32 3.64 -3.95
N ALA A 82 -8.80 2.46 -3.54
CA ALA A 82 -8.69 1.23 -4.32
C ALA A 82 -9.38 1.32 -5.69
N ARG A 83 -10.49 2.06 -5.80
CA ARG A 83 -11.19 2.25 -7.08
C ARG A 83 -10.32 3.07 -8.03
N ARG A 84 -9.74 4.17 -7.55
CA ARG A 84 -8.84 5.01 -8.34
C ARG A 84 -7.59 4.24 -8.78
N ILE A 85 -7.06 3.37 -7.93
CA ILE A 85 -5.94 2.48 -8.31
C ILE A 85 -6.36 1.57 -9.47
N TYR A 86 -7.49 0.87 -9.34
CA TYR A 86 -7.99 -0.01 -10.40
C TYR A 86 -8.23 0.76 -11.71
N GLU A 87 -8.91 1.90 -11.64
CA GLU A 87 -9.20 2.73 -12.83
C GLU A 87 -7.93 3.19 -13.56
N LYS A 88 -6.85 3.48 -12.83
CA LYS A 88 -5.59 3.96 -13.41
C LYS A 88 -4.68 2.84 -13.91
N THR A 89 -4.74 1.67 -13.30
CA THR A 89 -3.73 0.61 -13.51
C THR A 89 -4.31 -0.64 -14.16
N SER A 90 -5.64 -0.81 -14.12
CA SER A 90 -6.37 -2.02 -14.51
C SER A 90 -5.98 -3.29 -13.73
N TYR A 91 -5.09 -3.18 -12.72
CA TYR A 91 -4.76 -4.29 -11.84
C TYR A 91 -5.88 -4.47 -10.80
N PRO A 92 -6.41 -5.70 -10.63
CA PRO A 92 -7.34 -5.99 -9.55
C PRO A 92 -6.76 -5.61 -8.20
N VAL A 93 -7.56 -4.95 -7.37
CA VAL A 93 -7.19 -4.54 -6.01
C VAL A 93 -8.04 -5.32 -5.01
N ILE A 94 -7.39 -5.96 -4.03
CA ILE A 94 -8.05 -6.70 -2.96
C ILE A 94 -7.64 -6.08 -1.63
N CYS A 95 -8.63 -5.64 -0.86
CA CYS A 95 -8.44 -5.24 0.54
C CYS A 95 -8.69 -6.46 1.43
N ASN A 96 -7.65 -6.96 2.09
CA ASN A 96 -7.74 -8.07 3.02
C ASN A 96 -7.69 -7.57 4.46
N LEU A 97 -8.83 -7.61 5.14
CA LEU A 97 -8.98 -7.15 6.52
C LEU A 97 -8.95 -8.36 7.47
N GLU A 98 -8.13 -8.31 8.51
CA GLU A 98 -8.13 -9.35 9.55
C GLU A 98 -9.42 -9.37 10.37
N ARG A 99 -10.08 -8.21 10.50
CA ARG A 99 -11.32 -8.01 11.26
C ARG A 99 -12.27 -7.12 10.48
N ALA A 100 -13.57 -7.35 10.65
CA ALA A 100 -14.57 -6.43 10.13
C ALA A 100 -14.35 -5.02 10.74
N PRO A 101 -14.50 -3.96 9.93
CA PRO A 101 -14.33 -2.58 10.37
C PRO A 101 -15.41 -2.16 11.39
#